data_AF-A0A0S3U3L6-F1
#
_entry.id   AF-A0A0S3U3L6-F1
#
_cell.length_a   1.000
_cell.length_b   1.000
_cell.length_c   1.000
_cell.angle_alpha   90.00
_cell.angle_beta   90.00
_cell.angle_gamma   90.00
#
_symmetry.space_group_name_H-M   'P 1'
#
loop_
_entity.id
_entity.type
_entity.pdbx_description
1 polymer ?
#
loop_
_entity_poly.entity_id
_entity_poly.type
_entity_poly.pdbx_seq_one_letter_code
_entity_poly.pdbx_strand_id
1 'polypeptide(L)' 'MDVIAEGRFDRMVGWHDRQVIDVPIRDAIQRYCVVDPESTLVKTARGLGIYLGD' A
#
# COMPACT_ATOMS: atom_id res chain seq x y z
N MET A 1 2.07 -8.83 -17.18
CA MET A 1 2.75 -7.72 -17.89
C MET A 1 1.69 -7.01 -18.73
N ASP A 2 0.78 -6.26 -18.10
CA ASP A 2 -0.38 -5.71 -18.85
C ASP A 2 -0.40 -4.18 -18.89
N VAL A 3 0.04 -3.48 -17.84
CA VAL A 3 -0.10 -2.01 -17.78
C VAL A 3 0.85 -1.28 -18.74
N ILE A 4 2.03 -1.86 -19.00
CA ILE A 4 3.00 -1.31 -19.96
C ILE A 4 2.57 -1.63 -21.41
N ALA A 5 1.90 -2.77 -21.62
CA ALA A 5 1.48 -3.23 -22.94
C ALA A 5 0.31 -2.39 -23.52
N GLU A 6 -0.49 -1.76 -22.67
CA GLU A 6 -1.59 -0.87 -23.06
C GLU A 6 -1.18 0.60 -23.30
N GLY A 7 0.11 0.95 -23.16
CA GLY A 7 0.59 2.34 -23.32
C GLY A 7 0.10 3.30 -22.23
N ARG A 8 -0.40 2.77 -21.10
CA ARG A 8 -0.95 3.55 -19.98
C ARG A 8 0.14 3.82 -18.94
N PHE A 9 0.96 4.83 -19.24
CA PHE A 9 2.00 5.34 -18.32
C PHE A 9 1.38 6.18 -17.18
N ASP A 10 2.17 6.55 -16.18
CA ASP A 10 1.76 7.36 -15.00
C ASP A 10 0.72 6.72 -14.06
N ARG A 11 0.76 5.38 -13.91
CA ARG A 11 -0.15 4.63 -13.04
C ARG A 11 0.60 3.65 -12.13
N MET A 12 0.06 3.47 -10.92
CA MET A 12 0.48 2.47 -9.94
C MET A 12 -0.51 1.30 -9.95
N VAL A 13 -0.01 0.09 -9.72
CA VAL A 13 -0.84 -1.10 -9.48
C VAL A 13 -0.87 -1.38 -7.98
N GLY A 14 -2.06 -1.60 -7.43
CA GLY A 14 -2.28 -1.92 -6.03
C GLY A 14 -3.13 -3.16 -5.85
N TRP A 15 -3.17 -3.67 -4.62
CA TRP A 15 -4.08 -4.74 -4.20
C TRP A 15 -5.11 -4.20 -3.23
N HIS A 16 -6.40 -4.29 -3.59
CA HIS A 16 -7.50 -3.80 -2.78
C HIS A 16 -8.71 -4.72 -2.95
N ASP A 17 -9.46 -5.00 -1.87
CA ASP A 17 -10.64 -5.88 -1.89
C ASP A 17 -10.43 -7.22 -2.62
N ARG A 18 -9.23 -7.80 -2.48
CA ARG A 18 -8.78 -9.03 -3.14
C ARG A 18 -8.72 -8.95 -4.67
N GLN A 19 -8.51 -7.76 -5.21
CA GLN A 19 -8.39 -7.50 -6.63
C GLN A 19 -7.16 -6.65 -6.92
N VAL A 20 -6.61 -6.83 -8.12
CA VAL A 20 -5.58 -5.96 -8.68
C VAL A 20 -6.28 -4.70 -9.20
N ILE A 21 -5.88 -3.54 -8.71
CA ILE A 21 -6.41 -2.24 -9.13
C ILE A 21 -5.34 -1.40 -9.80
N ASP A 22 -5.73 -0.55 -10.76
CA ASP A 22 -4.85 0.44 -11.37
C ASP A 22 -5.26 1.86 -10.95
N VAL A 23 -4.32 2.63 -10.39
CA VAL A 23 -4.57 3.95 -9.80
C VAL A 23 -3.63 4.98 -10.43
N PRO A 24 -4.07 6.21 -10.78
CA PRO A 24 -3.16 7.25 -11.22
C PRO A 24 -2.09 7.53 -10.16
N ILE A 25 -0.82 7.68 -10.57
CA ILE A 25 0.27 7.87 -9.60
C ILE A 25 0.10 9.17 -8.79
N ARG A 26 -0.49 10.21 -9.39
CA ARG A 26 -0.81 11.48 -8.70
C ARG A 26 -1.74 11.27 -7.51
N ASP A 27 -2.74 10.41 -7.65
CA ASP A 27 -3.70 10.10 -6.59
C ASP A 27 -3.06 9.21 -5.54
N ALA A 28 -2.25 8.23 -5.97
CA ALA A 28 -1.54 7.32 -5.09
C ALA A 28 -0.56 8.03 -4.14
N ILE A 29 0.13 9.08 -4.63
CA ILE A 29 1.09 9.85 -3.82
C ILE A 29 0.45 11.04 -3.09
N GLN A 30 -0.83 11.30 -3.30
CA GLN A 30 -1.52 12.46 -2.71
C GLN A 30 -1.54 12.38 -1.18
N ARG A 31 -1.51 11.16 -0.63
CA ARG A 31 -1.64 10.92 0.79
C ARG A 31 -0.43 10.14 1.30
N TYR A 32 0.19 10.67 2.35
CA TYR A 32 1.28 9.99 3.01
C TYR A 32 0.73 8.98 4.02
N CYS A 33 0.88 7.69 3.71
CA CYS A 33 0.41 6.58 4.54
C CYS A 33 1.52 6.08 5.45
N VAL A 34 1.89 6.87 6.45
CA VAL A 34 2.86 6.44 7.48
C VAL A 34 2.21 5.47 8.46
N VAL A 35 2.93 4.41 8.79
CA VAL A 35 2.53 3.53 9.89
C VAL A 35 2.87 4.24 11.19
N ASP A 36 1.87 4.47 12.04
CA ASP A 36 2.08 4.97 13.40
C ASP A 36 2.51 3.80 14.30
N PRO A 37 3.77 3.79 14.80
CA PRO A 37 4.27 2.73 15.68
C PRO A 37 3.51 2.64 17.01
N GLU A 38 2.83 3.72 17.41
CA GLU A 38 2.05 3.80 18.64
C GLU A 38 0.57 3.47 18.45
N SER A 39 0.16 3.16 17.22
CA SER A 39 -1.22 2.77 16.93
C SER A 39 -1.60 1.47 17.67
N THR A 40 -2.89 1.36 18.02
CA THR A 40 -3.43 0.17 18.71
C THR A 40 -3.16 -1.12 17.93
N LEU A 41 -3.20 -1.06 16.59
CA LEU A 41 -2.92 -2.20 15.74
C LEU A 41 -1.46 -2.65 15.85
N VAL A 42 -0.51 -1.71 15.78
CA VAL A 42 0.92 -2.01 15.93
C VAL A 42 1.22 -2.56 17.32
N LYS A 43 0.64 -1.95 18.38
CA LYS A 43 0.77 -2.44 19.76
C LYS A 43 0.28 -3.87 19.92
N THR A 44 -0.88 -4.18 19.34
CA THR A 44 -1.44 -5.54 19.36
C THR A 44 -0.54 -6.52 18.61
N ALA A 45 -0.07 -6.15 17.43
CA ALA A 45 0.84 -6.97 16.63
C ALA A 45 2.14 -7.28 17.37
N ARG A 46 2.78 -6.27 17.99
CA ARG A 46 3.96 -6.46 18.84
C ARG A 46 3.68 -7.36 20.04
N GLY A 47 2.53 -7.19 20.70
CA GLY A 47 2.10 -8.06 21.80
C GLY A 47 1.91 -9.53 21.38
N LEU A 48 1.58 -9.77 20.11
CA LEU A 48 1.50 -11.11 19.52
C LEU A 48 2.85 -11.63 18.99
N GLY A 49 3.94 -10.88 19.14
CA GLY A 49 5.26 -11.25 18.65
C GLY A 49 5.46 -11.04 17.15
N ILE A 50 4.61 -10.26 16.48
CA ILE A 50 4.77 -9.91 15.06
C ILE A 50 5.92 -8.91 14.93
N TYR A 51 6.89 -9.25 14.07
CA TYR A 51 7.99 -8.36 13.72
C TYR A 51 7.54 -7.31 12.70
N LEU A 52 7.87 -6.05 12.95
CA LEU A 52 7.43 -4.89 12.15
C LEU A 52 8.58 -4.11 11.50
N GLY A 53 9.81 -4.66 11.52
CA GLY A 53 11.00 -3.97 11.03
C GLY A 53 11.41 -2.83 11.97
N ASP A 54 12.30 -3.12 12.91
CA ASP A 54 13.04 -2.11 13.68
C ASP A 54 14.44 -1.94 13.08
#